data_AF-A0A5R2N6L5-F1
#
_entry.id   AF-A0A5R2N6L5-F1
#
_cell.length_a   1.000
_cell.length_b   1.000
_cell.length_c   1.000
_cell.angle_alpha   90.00
_cell.angle_beta   90.00
_cell.angle_gamma   90.00
#
_symmetry.space_group_name_H-M   'P 1'
#
loop_
_entity.id
_entity.type
_entity.pdbx_description
1 polymer ?
#
loop_
_entity_poly.entity_id
_entity_poly.type
_entity_poly.pdbx_seq_one_letter_code
_entity_poly.pdbx_strand_id
1 'polypeptide(L)'
;MEGETQIKAPGLKWIKRTRGRTPFWVANEVDVSNGYSPKTVNLYYLADQPDMLKAKCDSLQAEMLLWRTGYRADPLKFDGSIKSLLSIYETHPRSTYRKLRPGSLRPYNHYLKNLKAHIGSVRIDDTTGVDLMDWHDVWSENGRYLAAATTARAVLFAAVSFGIMMRLQGCGALA
;
A
#
# COMPACT_ATOMS: atom_id res chain seq x y z
N MET A 1 -23.02 5.51 -32.69
CA MET A 1 -21.67 5.03 -32.33
C MET A 1 -21.75 4.47 -30.93
N GLU A 2 -21.27 3.23 -30.80
CA GLU A 2 -21.57 2.23 -29.77
C GLU A 2 -21.42 2.72 -28.33
N GLY A 3 -22.39 2.36 -27.48
CA GLY A 3 -22.29 2.55 -26.04
C GLY A 3 -21.23 1.64 -25.47
N GLU A 4 -20.05 2.20 -25.20
CA GLU A 4 -18.97 1.54 -24.46
C GLU A 4 -19.55 0.89 -23.19
N THR A 5 -19.41 -0.43 -23.11
CA THR A 5 -19.95 -1.23 -22.02
C THR A 5 -19.13 -0.93 -20.77
N GLN A 6 -19.58 0.08 -20.01
CA GLN A 6 -18.86 0.56 -18.84
C GLN A 6 -18.72 -0.57 -17.81
N ILE A 7 -17.47 -0.85 -17.41
CA ILE A 7 -17.12 -1.94 -16.48
C ILE A 7 -17.90 -1.77 -15.18
N LYS A 8 -18.57 -2.84 -14.74
CA LYS A 8 -19.29 -2.93 -13.48
C LYS A 8 -18.51 -3.82 -12.52
N ALA A 9 -18.23 -3.30 -11.32
CA ALA A 9 -17.61 -4.04 -10.24
C ALA A 9 -18.16 -3.53 -8.88
N PRO A 10 -18.13 -4.33 -7.81
CA PRO A 10 -18.59 -3.93 -6.49
C PRO A 10 -17.88 -2.68 -5.99
N GLY A 11 -18.64 -1.70 -5.49
CA GLY A 11 -18.10 -0.43 -4.98
C GLY A 11 -17.51 0.50 -6.05
N LEU A 12 -17.43 0.10 -7.32
CA LEU A 12 -16.90 0.94 -8.40
C LEU A 12 -17.88 2.07 -8.76
N LYS A 13 -17.41 3.31 -8.67
CA LYS A 13 -18.10 4.52 -9.11
C LYS A 13 -17.22 5.29 -10.10
N TRP A 14 -17.78 5.60 -11.26
CA TRP A 14 -17.14 6.46 -12.25
C TRP A 14 -17.54 7.91 -12.01
N ILE A 15 -16.60 8.73 -11.53
CA ILE A 15 -16.85 10.13 -11.20
C ILE A 15 -16.40 11.01 -12.37
N LYS A 16 -17.31 11.86 -12.87
CA LYS A 16 -16.99 12.83 -13.94
C LYS A 16 -16.03 13.89 -13.39
N ARG A 17 -14.91 14.10 -14.09
CA ARG A 17 -13.89 15.13 -13.84
C ARG A 17 -13.63 15.92 -15.13
N THR A 18 -12.85 17.00 -15.02
CA THR A 18 -12.52 17.89 -16.14
C THR A 18 -11.82 17.16 -17.30
N ARG A 19 -10.96 16.17 -17.00
CA ARG A 19 -10.19 15.38 -17.98
C ARG A 19 -10.83 14.04 -18.37
N GLY A 20 -12.08 13.80 -18.00
CA GLY A 20 -12.77 12.52 -18.26
C GLY A 20 -13.40 11.91 -17.01
N ARG A 21 -13.80 10.64 -17.09
CA ARG A 21 -14.33 9.89 -15.94
C ARG A 21 -13.19 9.20 -15.22
N THR A 22 -13.14 9.34 -13.90
CA THR A 22 -12.15 8.68 -13.06
C THR A 22 -12.82 7.56 -12.26
N PRO A 23 -12.28 6.33 -12.29
CA PRO A 23 -12.81 5.24 -11.48
C PRO A 23 -12.37 5.40 -10.02
N PHE A 24 -13.33 5.27 -9.12
CA PHE A 24 -13.11 5.20 -7.68
C PHE A 24 -13.80 3.97 -7.13
N TRP A 25 -13.17 3.28 -6.19
CA TRP A 25 -13.89 2.36 -5.32
C TRP A 25 -14.37 3.10 -4.08
N VAL A 26 -15.64 2.90 -3.70
CA VAL A 26 -16.28 3.55 -2.56
C VAL A 26 -16.88 2.49 -1.65
N ALA A 27 -16.45 2.49 -0.39
CA ALA A 27 -16.96 1.59 0.64
C ALA A 27 -18.44 1.86 0.94
N ASN A 28 -19.13 0.88 1.53
CA ASN A 28 -20.51 1.06 1.99
C ASN A 28 -20.55 2.07 3.15
N GLU A 29 -21.48 3.03 3.07
CA GLU A 29 -21.64 4.10 4.05
C GLU A 29 -21.86 3.59 5.48
N VAL A 30 -22.59 2.48 5.64
CA VAL A 30 -22.83 1.86 6.96
C VAL A 30 -21.52 1.35 7.55
N ASP A 31 -20.69 0.67 6.76
CA ASP A 31 -19.39 0.15 7.22
C ASP A 31 -18.43 1.30 7.57
N VAL A 32 -18.43 2.36 6.76
CA VAL A 32 -17.64 3.58 7.02
C VAL A 32 -18.08 4.26 8.33
N SER A 33 -19.38 4.35 8.58
CA SER A 33 -19.94 4.87 9.84
C SER A 33 -19.51 4.03 11.04
N ASN A 34 -19.44 2.70 10.86
CA ASN A 34 -18.95 1.76 11.86
C ASN A 34 -17.41 1.76 12.02
N GLY A 35 -16.68 2.61 11.29
CA GLY A 35 -15.24 2.80 11.44
C GLY A 35 -14.36 2.10 10.40
N TYR A 36 -14.94 1.54 9.33
CA TYR A 36 -14.15 0.96 8.25
C TYR A 36 -13.31 2.02 7.51
N SER A 37 -12.11 1.63 7.11
CA SER A 37 -11.19 2.40 6.28
C SER A 37 -10.44 1.44 5.35
N PRO A 38 -10.21 1.78 4.07
CA PRO A 38 -10.41 3.09 3.42
C PRO A 38 -11.85 3.39 2.98
N LYS A 39 -12.28 4.66 3.05
CA LYS A 39 -13.62 5.10 2.61
C LYS A 39 -13.75 5.14 1.08
N THR A 40 -12.71 5.65 0.42
CA THR A 40 -12.67 5.86 -1.02
C THR A 40 -11.25 5.59 -1.51
N VAL A 41 -11.11 4.85 -2.61
CA VAL A 41 -9.83 4.55 -3.25
C VAL A 41 -9.87 5.03 -4.69
N ASN A 42 -8.90 5.89 -5.06
CA ASN A 42 -8.73 6.33 -6.45
C ASN A 42 -8.07 5.21 -7.26
N LEU A 43 -8.71 4.79 -8.36
CA LEU A 43 -8.24 3.72 -9.23
C LEU A 43 -7.86 4.21 -10.62
N TYR A 44 -7.58 5.51 -10.78
CA TYR A 44 -7.23 6.13 -12.07
C TYR A 44 -6.12 5.39 -12.82
N TYR A 45 -5.12 4.88 -12.11
CA TYR A 45 -4.00 4.14 -12.69
C TYR A 45 -4.40 2.79 -13.34
N LEU A 46 -5.62 2.30 -13.08
CA LEU A 46 -6.19 1.09 -13.69
C LEU A 46 -7.32 1.42 -14.68
N ALA A 47 -7.56 2.70 -15.00
CA ALA A 47 -8.68 3.10 -15.85
C ALA A 47 -8.66 2.40 -17.23
N ASP A 48 -7.46 2.19 -17.77
CA ASP A 48 -7.24 1.56 -19.08
C ASP A 48 -7.00 0.03 -18.99
N GLN A 49 -7.10 -0.56 -17.79
CA GLN A 49 -6.86 -1.98 -17.53
C GLN A 49 -8.11 -2.63 -16.93
N PRO A 50 -9.10 -3.03 -17.75
CA PRO A 50 -10.43 -3.41 -17.28
C PRO A 50 -10.44 -4.59 -16.29
N ASP A 51 -9.66 -5.63 -16.57
CA ASP A 51 -9.60 -6.83 -15.74
C ASP A 51 -8.91 -6.54 -14.40
N MET A 52 -7.81 -5.77 -14.43
CA MET A 52 -7.10 -5.35 -13.23
C MET A 52 -7.94 -4.41 -12.37
N LEU A 53 -8.70 -3.50 -12.99
CA LEU A 53 -9.64 -2.62 -12.30
C LEU A 53 -10.71 -3.43 -11.57
N LYS A 54 -11.32 -4.40 -12.25
CA LYS A 54 -12.33 -5.28 -11.66
C LYS A 54 -11.75 -6.11 -10.51
N ALA A 55 -10.62 -6.77 -10.72
CA ALA A 55 -9.94 -7.55 -9.69
C ALA A 55 -9.59 -6.70 -8.47
N LYS A 56 -9.16 -5.44 -8.67
CA LYS A 56 -8.88 -4.52 -7.56
C LYS A 56 -10.14 -4.13 -6.78
N CYS A 57 -11.26 -3.88 -7.46
CA CYS A 57 -12.54 -3.62 -6.82
C CYS A 57 -13.04 -4.83 -6.03
N ASP A 58 -12.95 -6.03 -6.59
CA ASP A 58 -13.34 -7.27 -5.92
C ASP A 58 -12.50 -7.52 -4.66
N SER A 59 -11.19 -7.27 -4.74
CA SER A 59 -10.28 -7.33 -3.59
C SER A 59 -10.67 -6.34 -2.48
N LEU A 60 -10.92 -5.07 -2.81
CA LEU A 60 -11.35 -4.06 -1.84
C LEU A 60 -12.70 -4.40 -1.21
N GLN A 61 -13.63 -4.92 -2.00
CA GLN A 61 -14.92 -5.38 -1.51
C GLN A 61 -14.79 -6.55 -0.54
N ALA A 62 -13.95 -7.53 -0.85
CA ALA A 62 -13.69 -8.68 0.02
C ALA A 62 -13.05 -8.24 1.35
N GLU A 63 -12.10 -7.30 1.34
CA GLU A 63 -11.50 -6.72 2.55
C GLU A 63 -12.56 -6.06 3.45
N MET A 64 -13.49 -5.28 2.87
CA MET A 64 -14.57 -4.64 3.61
C MET A 64 -15.53 -5.66 4.23
N LEU A 65 -15.91 -6.70 3.47
CA LEU A 65 -16.79 -7.76 3.97
C LEU A 65 -16.12 -8.55 5.10
N LEU A 66 -14.83 -8.86 4.98
CA LEU A 66 -14.06 -9.49 6.07
C LEU A 66 -14.07 -8.61 7.31
N TRP A 67 -13.78 -7.31 7.17
CA TRP A 67 -13.82 -6.38 8.30
C TRP A 67 -15.20 -6.35 8.99
N ARG A 68 -16.28 -6.45 8.21
CA ARG A 68 -17.66 -6.48 8.74
C ARG A 68 -17.92 -7.70 9.64
N THR A 69 -17.29 -8.84 9.37
CA THR A 69 -17.41 -10.05 10.22
C THR A 69 -16.69 -9.93 11.56
N GLY A 70 -16.05 -8.79 11.85
CA GLY A 70 -15.18 -8.65 13.00
C GLY A 70 -13.78 -9.21 12.77
N TYR A 71 -13.51 -9.83 11.61
CA TYR A 71 -12.15 -10.20 11.24
C TYR A 71 -11.27 -8.95 11.24
N ARG A 72 -10.18 -9.03 11.97
CA ARG A 72 -9.10 -8.04 11.93
C ARG A 72 -7.90 -8.78 11.41
N ALA A 73 -7.36 -8.31 10.29
CA ALA A 73 -6.11 -8.85 9.78
C ALA A 73 -5.08 -8.75 10.91
N ASP A 74 -4.44 -9.87 11.24
CA ASP A 74 -3.36 -9.89 12.20
C ASP A 74 -2.24 -9.00 11.63
N PRO A 75 -1.90 -7.86 12.26
CA PRO A 75 -0.87 -6.96 11.77
C PRO A 75 0.52 -7.60 11.76
N LEU A 76 0.68 -8.75 12.43
CA LEU A 76 1.91 -9.55 12.44
C LEU A 76 1.91 -10.66 11.38
N LYS A 77 0.81 -10.89 10.68
CA LYS A 77 0.76 -11.87 9.60
C LYS A 77 1.47 -11.35 8.36
N PHE A 78 2.51 -12.06 7.97
CA PHE A 78 3.24 -11.79 6.74
C PHE A 78 2.56 -12.49 5.54
N ASP A 79 2.35 -11.76 4.45
CA ASP A 79 1.71 -12.26 3.21
C ASP A 79 2.65 -12.21 1.99
N GLY A 80 3.93 -11.87 2.19
CA GLY A 80 4.91 -11.69 1.11
C GLY A 80 4.99 -10.27 0.56
N SER A 81 4.04 -9.38 0.88
CA SER A 81 4.04 -8.00 0.39
C SER A 81 4.91 -7.06 1.22
N ILE A 82 5.36 -5.97 0.60
CA ILE A 82 6.02 -4.87 1.31
C ILE A 82 5.08 -4.28 2.37
N LYS A 83 3.77 -4.20 2.13
CA LYS A 83 2.80 -3.69 3.11
C LYS A 83 2.78 -4.53 4.39
N SER A 84 2.76 -5.86 4.30
CA SER A 84 2.75 -6.71 5.50
C SER A 84 4.08 -6.65 6.24
N LEU A 85 5.22 -6.58 5.53
CA LEU A 85 6.52 -6.33 6.14
C LEU A 85 6.55 -5.01 6.93
N LEU A 86 6.14 -3.90 6.31
CA LEU A 86 6.11 -2.60 6.97
C LEU A 86 5.14 -2.57 8.15
N SER A 87 4.06 -3.34 8.10
CA SER A 87 3.09 -3.46 9.20
C SER A 87 3.66 -4.25 10.37
N ILE A 88 4.35 -5.36 10.10
CA ILE A 88 5.09 -6.12 11.10
C ILE A 88 6.17 -5.24 11.73
N TYR A 89 6.96 -4.53 10.92
CA TYR A 89 8.01 -3.64 11.41
C TYR A 89 7.46 -2.54 12.33
N GLU A 90 6.33 -1.93 11.97
CA GLU A 90 5.69 -0.88 12.78
C GLU A 90 5.09 -1.42 14.08
N THR A 91 4.52 -2.64 14.05
CA THR A 91 3.71 -3.16 15.16
C THR A 91 4.47 -4.10 16.09
N HIS A 92 5.49 -4.80 15.63
CA HIS A 92 6.19 -5.80 16.43
C HIS A 92 6.95 -5.16 17.60
N PRO A 93 6.80 -5.64 18.86
CA PRO A 93 7.40 -5.01 20.04
C PRO A 93 8.94 -4.91 20.01
N ARG A 94 9.59 -5.84 19.30
CA ARG A 94 11.06 -5.92 19.19
C ARG A 94 11.65 -5.14 18.03
N SER A 95 10.83 -4.51 17.18
CA SER A 95 11.35 -3.77 16.03
C SER A 95 12.14 -2.53 16.47
N THR A 96 13.08 -2.09 15.63
CA THR A 96 13.84 -0.86 15.88
C THR A 96 12.94 0.37 15.83
N TYR A 97 11.81 0.31 15.11
CA TYR A 97 10.78 1.36 15.11
C TYR A 97 10.25 1.65 16.52
N ARG A 98 10.00 0.62 17.33
CA ARG A 98 9.54 0.79 18.72
C ARG A 98 10.56 1.46 19.65
N LYS A 99 11.81 1.60 19.20
CA LYS A 99 12.91 2.24 19.95
C LYS A 99 13.20 3.67 19.47
N LEU A 100 12.46 4.20 18.50
CA LEU A 100 12.68 5.54 17.97
C LEU A 100 12.31 6.62 18.98
N ARG A 101 13.11 7.69 19.01
CA ARG A 101 12.80 8.90 19.78
C ARG A 101 11.60 9.62 19.16
N PRO A 102 10.80 10.39 19.93
CA PRO A 102 9.64 11.11 19.40
C PRO A 102 9.92 11.97 18.15
N GLY A 103 11.07 12.65 18.11
CA GLY A 103 11.49 13.45 16.95
C GLY A 103 11.75 12.63 15.68
N SER A 104 12.20 11.39 15.81
CA SER A 104 12.42 10.46 14.69
C SER A 104 11.17 9.67 14.33
N LEU A 105 10.22 9.51 15.26
CA LEU A 105 8.98 8.77 15.04
C LEU A 105 8.09 9.47 14.00
N ARG A 106 7.96 10.80 14.08
CA ARG A 106 7.12 11.58 13.15
C ARG A 106 7.52 11.41 11.67
N PRO A 107 8.80 11.56 11.26
CA PRO A 107 9.19 11.30 9.88
C PRO A 107 9.03 9.82 9.50
N TYR A 108 9.34 8.87 10.40
CA TYR A 108 9.09 7.45 10.13
C TYR A 108 7.63 7.16 9.81
N ASN A 109 6.69 7.71 10.58
CA ASN A 109 5.25 7.54 10.34
C ASN A 109 4.84 8.08 8.97
N HIS A 110 5.39 9.22 8.58
CA HIS A 110 5.15 9.81 7.27
C HIS A 110 5.63 8.89 6.15
N TYR A 111 6.88 8.41 6.21
CA TYR A 111 7.43 7.55 5.17
C TYR A 111 6.81 6.15 5.16
N LEU A 112 6.53 5.54 6.31
CA LEU A 112 5.81 4.26 6.39
C LEU A 112 4.45 4.35 5.69
N LYS A 113 3.70 5.44 5.91
CA LYS A 113 2.44 5.69 5.22
C LYS A 113 2.63 5.80 3.70
N ASN A 114 3.61 6.59 3.26
CA ASN A 114 3.86 6.79 1.83
C ASN A 114 4.34 5.51 1.13
N LEU A 115 5.23 4.74 1.77
CA LEU A 115 5.71 3.47 1.25
C LEU A 115 4.58 2.45 1.12
N LYS A 116 3.73 2.32 2.15
CA LYS A 116 2.54 1.46 2.09
C LYS A 116 1.57 1.87 0.98
N ALA A 117 1.45 3.17 0.70
CA ALA A 117 0.59 3.68 -0.35
C ALA A 117 1.16 3.46 -1.76
N HIS A 118 2.48 3.65 -1.95
CA HIS A 118 3.13 3.55 -3.25
C HIS A 118 3.46 2.10 -3.64
N ILE A 119 4.21 1.40 -2.80
CA ILE A 119 4.81 0.09 -3.12
C ILE A 119 4.23 -1.05 -2.28
N GLY A 120 3.21 -0.78 -1.46
CA GLY A 120 2.71 -1.75 -0.49
C GLY A 120 2.20 -3.06 -1.10
N SER A 121 1.67 -3.04 -2.32
CA SER A 121 1.19 -4.24 -3.02
C SER A 121 2.28 -5.05 -3.72
N VAL A 122 3.51 -4.53 -3.80
CA VAL A 122 4.64 -5.24 -4.42
C VAL A 122 5.06 -6.40 -3.53
N ARG A 123 5.39 -7.54 -4.14
CA ARG A 123 5.93 -8.69 -3.43
C ARG A 123 7.44 -8.55 -3.21
N ILE A 124 7.91 -8.96 -2.04
CA ILE A 124 9.31 -8.82 -1.65
C ILE A 124 10.21 -9.74 -2.49
N ASP A 125 9.74 -10.94 -2.80
CA ASP A 125 10.47 -11.93 -3.61
C ASP A 125 10.59 -11.54 -5.09
N ASP A 126 9.71 -10.66 -5.58
CA ASP A 126 9.77 -10.14 -6.96
C ASP A 126 10.53 -8.80 -7.06
N THR A 127 11.00 -8.23 -5.93
CA THR A 127 11.65 -6.92 -5.92
C THR A 127 13.12 -7.03 -6.31
N THR A 128 13.55 -6.20 -7.25
CA THR A 128 14.95 -6.12 -7.72
C THR A 128 15.61 -4.80 -7.36
N GLY A 129 16.92 -4.69 -7.64
CA GLY A 129 17.66 -3.44 -7.50
C GLY A 129 17.17 -2.34 -8.45
N VAL A 130 16.61 -2.69 -9.61
CA VAL A 130 16.07 -1.72 -10.59
C VAL A 130 14.81 -1.07 -10.03
N ASP A 131 13.91 -1.85 -9.44
CA ASP A 131 12.71 -1.33 -8.79
C ASP A 131 13.07 -0.29 -7.72
N LEU A 132 14.12 -0.55 -6.94
CA LEU A 132 14.59 0.38 -5.92
C LEU A 132 15.12 1.70 -6.51
N MET A 133 15.77 1.66 -7.67
CA MET A 133 16.22 2.87 -8.39
C MET A 133 15.02 3.66 -8.88
N ASP A 134 14.05 3.00 -9.52
CA ASP A 134 12.83 3.64 -10.02
C ASP A 134 12.02 4.28 -8.88
N TRP A 135 11.89 3.58 -7.75
CA TRP A 135 11.19 4.13 -6.58
C TRP A 135 11.94 5.32 -5.97
N HIS A 136 13.28 5.28 -5.95
CA HIS A 136 14.09 6.38 -5.47
C HIS A 136 13.91 7.63 -6.34
N ASP A 137 13.83 7.49 -7.65
CA ASP A 137 13.59 8.60 -8.57
C ASP A 137 12.22 9.22 -8.35
N VAL A 138 11.18 8.38 -8.12
CA VAL A 138 9.85 8.85 -7.73
C VAL A 138 9.88 9.61 -6.39
N TRP A 139 10.53 9.06 -5.36
CA TRP A 139 10.58 9.69 -4.04
C TRP A 139 11.41 10.97 -4.00
N SER A 140 12.41 11.07 -4.89
CA SER A 140 13.25 12.26 -5.01
C SER A 140 12.65 13.31 -5.92
N GLU A 141 11.50 13.06 -6.57
CA GLU A 141 10.98 13.90 -7.66
C GLU A 141 12.10 14.19 -8.69
N ASN A 142 12.75 13.12 -9.17
CA ASN A 142 13.90 13.16 -10.08
C ASN A 142 15.05 14.05 -9.59
N GLY A 143 15.45 13.86 -8.32
CA GLY A 143 16.61 14.54 -7.72
C GLY A 143 16.32 15.85 -6.97
N ARG A 144 15.08 16.35 -6.98
CA ARG A 144 14.69 17.56 -6.23
C ARG A 144 14.70 17.38 -4.70
N TYR A 145 14.33 16.18 -4.23
CA TYR A 145 14.16 15.84 -2.81
C TYR A 145 14.98 14.61 -2.39
N LEU A 146 16.29 14.63 -2.68
CA LEU A 146 17.21 13.51 -2.38
C LEU A 146 17.19 13.07 -0.90
N ALA A 147 17.10 14.02 0.03
CA ALA A 147 17.04 13.71 1.46
C ALA A 147 15.76 12.93 1.84
N ALA A 148 14.64 13.25 1.20
CA ALA A 148 13.38 12.54 1.42
C ALA A 148 13.45 11.11 0.87
N ALA A 149 13.97 10.95 -0.35
CA ALA A 149 14.18 9.65 -0.96
C ALA A 149 15.14 8.77 -0.16
N THR A 150 16.24 9.35 0.33
CA THR A 150 17.22 8.67 1.19
C THR A 150 16.55 8.19 2.48
N THR A 151 15.71 9.02 3.09
CA THR A 151 15.00 8.65 4.32
C THR A 151 13.96 7.55 4.05
N ALA A 152 13.20 7.63 2.96
CA ALA A 152 12.27 6.59 2.56
C ALA A 152 12.97 5.23 2.37
N ARG A 153 14.12 5.23 1.68
CA ARG A 153 14.97 4.05 1.52
C ARG A 153 15.49 3.51 2.85
N ALA A 154 15.95 4.38 3.74
CA ALA A 154 16.41 3.97 5.07
C ALA A 154 15.29 3.30 5.90
N VAL A 155 14.06 3.83 5.84
CA VAL A 155 12.89 3.23 6.49
C VAL A 155 12.57 1.85 5.91
N LEU A 156 12.59 1.72 4.59
CA LEU A 156 12.37 0.44 3.91
C LEU A 156 13.44 -0.59 4.32
N PHE A 157 14.72 -0.20 4.30
CA PHE A 157 15.82 -1.08 4.66
C PHE A 157 15.78 -1.49 6.14
N ALA A 158 15.43 -0.59 7.05
CA ALA A 158 15.23 -0.96 8.45
C ALA A 158 14.14 -2.04 8.62
N ALA A 159 13.06 -1.96 7.84
CA ALA A 159 12.03 -2.99 7.84
C ALA A 159 12.52 -4.31 7.22
N VAL A 160 13.24 -4.27 6.09
CA VAL A 160 13.82 -5.47 5.44
C VAL A 160 14.82 -6.17 6.36
N SER A 161 15.73 -5.43 6.98
CA SER A 161 16.67 -5.99 7.97
C SER A 161 15.94 -6.64 9.14
N PHE A 162 14.84 -6.05 9.60
CA PHE A 162 13.99 -6.68 10.61
C PHE A 162 13.32 -7.96 10.09
N GLY A 163 12.82 -7.97 8.86
CA GLY A 163 12.27 -9.15 8.20
C GLY A 163 13.28 -10.30 8.05
N ILE A 164 14.53 -9.99 7.71
CA ILE A 164 15.64 -10.96 7.66
C ILE A 164 15.85 -11.60 9.04
N MET A 165 15.95 -10.79 10.10
CA MET A 165 16.12 -11.30 11.47
C MET A 165 14.96 -12.19 11.92
N MET A 166 13.73 -11.86 11.51
CA MET A 166 12.53 -12.64 11.81
C MET A 166 12.35 -13.85 10.88
N ARG A 167 13.25 -14.06 9.92
CA ARG A 167 13.18 -15.12 8.89
C ARG A 167 11.86 -15.13 8.12
N LEU A 168 11.33 -13.95 7.81
CA LEU A 168 10.15 -13.83 6.97
C LEU A 168 10.48 -14.31 5.55
N GLN A 169 9.54 -15.03 4.92
CA GLN A 169 9.73 -15.60 3.58
C GLN A 169 10.14 -14.51 2.57
N GLY A 170 11.08 -14.83 1.67
CA GLY A 170 11.60 -13.87 0.68
C GLY A 170 12.61 -12.85 1.21
N CYS A 171 12.52 -12.43 2.48
CA CYS A 171 13.46 -11.45 3.04
C CYS A 171 14.90 -12.00 3.12
N GLY A 172 15.07 -13.29 3.43
CA GLY A 172 16.40 -13.90 3.55
C GLY A 172 17.22 -13.93 2.26
N ALA A 173 16.59 -13.83 1.10
CA ALA A 173 17.28 -13.76 -0.20
C ALA A 173 17.87 -12.35 -0.49
N LEU A 174 17.54 -11.36 0.34
CA LEU A 174 17.99 -9.97 0.23
C LEU A 174 19.16 -9.64 1.18
N ALA A 175 19.70 -10.65 1.88
CA ALA A 175 20.78 -10.50 2.87
C ALA A 175 22.17 -10.46 2.23
#